data_AF-A0A2S9A6Z4-F1
#
_entry.id   AF-A0A2S9A6Z4-F1
#
_cell.length_a   1.000
_cell.length_b   1.000
_cell.length_c   1.000
_cell.angle_alpha   90.00
_cell.angle_beta   90.00
_cell.angle_gamma   90.00
#
_symmetry.space_group_name_H-M   'P 1'
#
loop_
_entity.id
_entity.type
_entity.pdbx_description
1 polymer ?
#
loop_
_entity_poly.entity_id
_entity_poly.type
_entity_poly.pdbx_seq_one_letter_code
_entity_poly.pdbx_strand_id
1 'polypeptide(L)'
;MGGSKNLPAPVDGLALCAICNAGCEGGMQAQALRYGWKVRAWVTNPERVPVFYPREMRWCRLEGTYRVPITYSVAMEMGCSVYGREWLDWHEAVIV
;
A
#
# COMPACT_ATOMS: atom_id res chain seq x y z
N MET A 1 22.53 6.83 11.88
CA MET A 1 21.63 6.94 10.71
C MET A 1 22.45 7.52 9.56
N GLY A 2 22.99 6.65 8.69
CA GLY A 2 23.78 7.07 7.53
C GLY A 2 22.88 7.23 6.32
N GLY A 3 22.81 8.43 5.76
CA GLY A 3 22.07 8.70 4.53
C GLY A 3 22.77 8.08 3.33
N SER A 4 22.10 7.20 2.61
CA SER A 4 22.56 6.77 1.29
C SER A 4 22.34 7.92 0.29
N LYS A 5 23.17 7.98 -0.76
CA LYS A 5 23.02 8.97 -1.86
C LYS A 5 21.84 8.65 -2.79
N ASN A 6 21.10 7.58 -2.51
CA ASN A 6 19.95 7.19 -3.31
C ASN A 6 18.77 8.05 -2.90
N LEU A 7 18.18 8.75 -3.87
CA LEU A 7 16.91 9.44 -3.65
C LEU A 7 15.86 8.39 -3.27
N PRO A 8 15.08 8.60 -2.20
CA PRO A 8 13.99 7.71 -1.86
C PRO A 8 12.98 7.69 -3.00
N ALA A 9 12.68 6.50 -3.51
CA ALA A 9 11.60 6.29 -4.46
C ALA A 9 10.26 6.40 -3.72
N PRO A 10 9.16 6.77 -4.40
CA PRO A 10 7.81 6.76 -3.84
C PRO A 10 7.43 5.47 -3.10
N VAL A 11 7.97 4.33 -3.56
CA VAL A 11 7.76 3.02 -2.95
C VAL A 11 8.38 2.90 -1.55
N ASP A 12 9.45 3.64 -1.27
CA ASP A 12 10.05 3.71 0.08
C ASP A 12 9.11 4.36 1.09
N GLY A 13 8.13 5.15 0.62
CA GLY A 13 7.07 5.72 1.45
C GLY A 13 6.02 4.69 1.91
N LEU A 14 6.01 3.48 1.33
CA LEU A 14 5.14 2.38 1.75
C LEU A 14 5.72 1.58 2.93
N ALA A 15 7.01 1.77 3.22
CA ALA A 15 7.64 1.27 4.43
C ALA A 15 7.37 2.25 5.58
N LEU A 16 6.43 1.88 6.45
CA LEU A 16 6.08 2.71 7.60
C LEU A 16 7.25 2.81 8.58
N CYS A 17 7.49 4.01 9.12
CA CYS A 17 8.39 4.19 10.27
C CYS A 17 7.81 3.46 11.50
N ALA A 18 8.65 3.22 12.52
CA ALA A 18 8.25 2.48 13.72
C ALA A 18 6.98 3.03 14.40
N ILE A 19 6.79 4.36 14.40
CA ILE A 19 5.62 5.03 14.99
C ILE A 19 4.37 4.76 14.16
N CYS A 20 4.44 4.94 12.84
CA CYS A 20 3.32 4.68 11.94
C CYS A 20 2.96 3.18 11.91
N ASN A 21 3.97 2.31 12.03
CA ASN A 21 3.77 0.87 12.14
C ASN A 21 3.05 0.51 13.45
N ALA A 22 3.46 1.08 14.58
CA ALA A 22 2.80 0.89 15.88
C ALA A 22 1.35 1.41 15.88
N GLY A 23 1.08 2.55 15.22
CA GLY A 23 -0.28 3.06 15.04
C GLY A 23 -1.17 2.14 14.20
N CYS A 24 -0.61 1.53 13.14
CA CYS A 24 -1.32 0.52 12.37
C CYS A 24 -1.62 -0.73 13.21
N GLU A 25 -0.62 -1.25 13.94
CA GLU A 25 -0.73 -2.46 14.75
C GLU A 25 -1.79 -2.38 15.86
N GLY A 26 -2.17 -1.17 16.30
CA GLY A 26 -3.26 -0.98 17.26
C GLY A 26 -4.65 -1.29 16.70
N GLY A 27 -5.05 -0.62 15.62
CA GLY A 27 -6.42 -0.77 15.08
C GLY A 27 -6.62 -0.38 13.61
N MET A 28 -5.65 0.31 12.99
CA MET A 28 -5.76 0.75 11.60
C MET A 28 -5.12 -0.22 10.60
N GLN A 29 -4.58 -1.35 11.05
CA GLN A 29 -3.83 -2.27 10.19
C GLN A 29 -4.65 -2.79 9.01
N ALA A 30 -5.88 -3.24 9.25
CA ALA A 30 -6.74 -3.74 8.17
C ALA A 30 -7.02 -2.66 7.13
N GLN A 31 -7.28 -1.43 7.58
CA GLN A 31 -7.52 -0.28 6.71
C GLN A 31 -6.26 0.13 5.92
N ALA A 32 -5.11 0.15 6.59
CA ALA A 32 -3.84 0.50 5.96
C ALA A 32 -3.40 -0.53 4.92
N LEU A 33 -3.61 -1.82 5.22
CA LEU A 33 -3.35 -2.90 4.26
C LEU A 33 -4.35 -2.84 3.10
N ARG A 34 -5.65 -2.70 3.37
CA ARG A 34 -6.72 -2.54 2.37
C ARG A 34 -6.37 -1.46 1.34
N TYR A 35 -5.95 -0.28 1.80
CA TYR A 35 -5.67 0.86 0.92
C TYR A 35 -4.23 0.92 0.39
N GLY A 36 -3.41 -0.10 0.67
CA GLY A 36 -2.02 -0.16 0.24
C GLY A 36 -1.11 0.90 0.88
N TRP A 37 -1.53 1.51 1.99
CA TRP A 37 -0.72 2.45 2.77
C TRP A 37 0.35 1.75 3.62
N LYS A 38 0.13 0.46 3.89
CA LYS A 38 1.07 -0.44 4.52
C LYS A 38 1.28 -1.63 3.59
N VAL A 39 2.53 -2.06 3.49
CA VAL A 39 2.91 -3.28 2.79
C VAL A 39 3.46 -4.28 3.82
N ARG A 40 3.13 -5.57 3.66
CA ARG A 40 3.70 -6.60 4.54
C ARG A 40 5.19 -6.74 4.28
N ALA A 41 5.97 -7.00 5.33
CA ALA A 41 7.43 -7.08 5.25
C ALA A 41 7.95 -8.17 4.28
N TRP A 42 7.16 -9.23 4.03
CA TRP A 42 7.54 -10.30 3.11
C TRP A 42 7.34 -9.95 1.62
N VAL A 43 6.68 -8.84 1.30
CA VAL A 43 6.46 -8.41 -0.08
C VAL A 43 7.77 -7.83 -0.64
N THR A 44 8.34 -8.53 -1.62
CA THR A 44 9.62 -8.13 -2.23
C THR A 44 9.50 -7.02 -3.26
N ASN A 45 8.34 -6.89 -3.91
CA ASN A 45 8.06 -5.89 -4.95
C ASN A 45 6.88 -4.98 -4.54
N PRO A 46 7.11 -4.02 -3.63
CA PRO A 46 6.06 -3.16 -3.08
C PRO A 46 5.34 -2.30 -4.14
N GLU A 47 5.98 -2.00 -5.27
CA GLU A 47 5.38 -1.33 -6.45
C GLU A 47 4.17 -2.08 -7.06
N ARG A 48 4.04 -3.38 -6.78
CA ARG A 48 2.89 -4.19 -7.20
C ARG A 48 1.68 -4.00 -6.30
N VAL A 49 1.84 -3.35 -5.14
CA VAL A 49 0.72 -3.03 -4.25
C VAL A 49 0.09 -1.72 -4.70
N PRO A 50 -1.20 -1.73 -5.08
CA PRO A 50 -1.90 -0.52 -5.47
C PRO A 50 -2.19 0.34 -4.23
N VAL A 51 -2.12 1.66 -4.39
CA VAL A 51 -2.27 2.62 -3.31
C VAL A 51 -3.49 3.50 -3.56
N PHE A 52 -4.39 3.59 -2.58
CA PHE A 52 -5.52 4.50 -2.65
C PHE A 52 -5.14 5.89 -2.12
N TYR A 53 -5.40 6.93 -2.88
CA TYR A 53 -5.16 8.33 -2.50
C TYR A 53 -6.48 8.99 -2.09
N PRO A 54 -6.79 9.12 -0.78
CA PRO A 54 -8.11 9.53 -0.32
C PRO A 54 -8.46 10.97 -0.70
N ARG A 55 -7.48 11.89 -0.76
CA ARG A 55 -7.72 13.28 -1.20
C ARG A 55 -8.14 13.39 -2.66
N GLU A 56 -7.74 12.42 -3.48
CA GLU A 56 -7.98 12.40 -4.92
C GLU A 56 -9.03 11.35 -5.31
N MET A 57 -9.54 10.60 -4.33
CA MET A 57 -10.51 9.51 -4.46
C MET A 57 -10.17 8.54 -5.59
N ARG A 58 -8.89 8.19 -5.73
CA ARG A 58 -8.40 7.34 -6.82
C ARG A 58 -7.37 6.33 -6.36
N TRP A 59 -7.33 5.20 -7.07
CA TRP A 59 -6.27 4.22 -6.97
C TRP A 59 -5.13 4.59 -7.91
N CYS A 60 -3.90 4.32 -7.49
CA CYS A 60 -2.71 4.48 -8.30
C CYS A 60 -1.80 3.25 -8.15
N ARG A 61 -1.06 2.91 -9.20
CA ARG A 61 0.17 2.13 -9.07
C ARG A 61 1.38 3.05 -8.99
N LEU A 62 2.42 2.61 -8.30
CA LEU A 62 3.69 3.32 -8.24
C LEU A 62 4.62 2.72 -9.30
N GLU A 63 5.16 3.55 -10.18
CA GLU A 63 6.13 3.15 -11.21
C GLU A 63 7.34 4.08 -11.18
N GLY A 64 8.45 3.57 -10.65
CA GLY A 64 9.63 4.40 -10.39
C GLY A 64 9.26 5.61 -9.53
N THR A 65 9.45 6.82 -10.07
CA THR A 65 9.13 8.09 -9.40
C THR A 65 7.71 8.61 -9.67
N TYR A 66 6.90 7.87 -10.42
CA TYR A 66 5.58 8.31 -10.86
C TYR A 66 4.45 7.55 -10.16
N ARG A 67 3.30 8.22 -10.04
CA ARG A 67 2.02 7.63 -9.66
C ARG A 67 1.14 7.58 -10.90
N VAL A 68 0.72 6.39 -11.28
CA VAL A 68 -0.14 6.18 -12.45
C VAL A 68 -1.54 5.85 -11.97
N PRO A 69 -2.56 6.68 -12.26
CA PRO A 69 -3.93 6.39 -11.90
C PRO A 69 -4.40 5.08 -12.55
N ILE A 70 -5.10 4.25 -11.77
CA ILE A 70 -5.68 2.98 -12.21
C ILE A 70 -7.14 2.89 -11.77
N THR A 71 -7.90 2.00 -12.40
CA THR A 71 -9.28 1.73 -12.00
C THR A 71 -9.32 0.89 -10.73
N TYR A 72 -10.48 0.86 -10.07
CA TYR A 72 -10.72 -0.02 -8.93
C TYR A 72 -10.53 -1.50 -9.29
N SER A 73 -11.01 -1.94 -10.45
CA SER A 73 -10.85 -3.34 -10.90
C SER A 73 -9.38 -3.73 -11.02
N VAL A 74 -8.56 -2.89 -11.64
CA VAL A 74 -7.12 -3.12 -11.77
C VAL A 74 -6.43 -3.12 -10.40
N ALA A 75 -6.84 -2.23 -9.49
CA ALA A 75 -6.34 -2.25 -8.12
C ALA A 75 -6.69 -3.57 -7.40
N MET A 76 -7.90 -4.11 -7.58
CA MET A 76 -8.26 -5.40 -6.99
C MET A 76 -7.45 -6.55 -7.58
N GLU A 77 -7.25 -6.58 -8.90
CA GLU A 77 -6.41 -7.58 -9.57
C GLU A 77 -4.97 -7.52 -9.06
N MET A 78 -4.39 -6.32 -8.97
CA MET A 78 -3.03 -6.11 -8.46
C MET A 78 -2.90 -6.55 -7.00
N GLY A 79 -3.81 -6.12 -6.12
CA GLY A 79 -3.82 -6.51 -4.71
C GLY A 79 -3.96 -8.03 -4.51
N CYS A 80 -4.85 -8.67 -5.28
CA CYS A 80 -5.02 -10.13 -5.27
C CYS A 80 -3.77 -10.85 -5.80
N SER A 81 -3.06 -10.28 -6.77
CA SER A 81 -1.82 -10.88 -7.28
C SER A 81 -0.68 -10.90 -6.25
N VAL A 82 -0.72 -10.01 -5.25
CA VAL A 82 0.28 -9.93 -4.17
C VAL A 82 -0.16 -10.73 -2.95
N TYR A 83 -1.38 -10.50 -2.47
CA TYR A 83 -1.86 -11.02 -1.18
C TYR A 83 -2.90 -12.13 -1.31
N GLY A 84 -3.37 -12.43 -2.53
CA GLY A 84 -4.42 -13.42 -2.75
C GLY A 84 -5.70 -13.08 -1.99
N ARG A 85 -6.23 -14.08 -1.28
CA ARG A 85 -7.50 -13.98 -0.56
C ARG A 85 -7.49 -12.95 0.58
N GLU A 86 -6.36 -12.75 1.25
CA GLU A 86 -6.26 -11.77 2.35
C GLU A 86 -6.66 -10.35 1.90
N TRP A 87 -6.37 -9.99 0.65
CA TRP A 87 -6.75 -8.69 0.10
C TRP A 87 -8.27 -8.49 0.05
N LEU A 88 -8.98 -9.54 -0.36
CA LEU A 88 -10.43 -9.55 -0.45
C LEU A 88 -11.04 -9.46 0.94
N ASP A 89 -10.52 -10.25 1.89
CA ASP A 89 -11.01 -10.27 3.27
C ASP A 89 -10.86 -8.88 3.93
N TRP A 90 -9.79 -8.13 3.66
CA TRP A 90 -9.65 -6.74 4.14
C TRP A 90 -10.64 -5.76 3.50
N HIS A 91 -11.06 -6.00 2.26
CA HIS A 91 -12.06 -5.18 1.59
C HIS A 91 -13.49 -5.48 2.08
N GLU A 92 -13.75 -6.74 2.43
CA GLU A 92 -15.05 -7.21 2.96
C GLU A 92 -15.23 -6.86 4.45
N ALA A 93 -14.18 -6.95 5.26
CA ALA A 93 -14.24 -6.74 6.70
C ALA A 93 -14.54 -5.29 7.13
N VAL A 94 -14.43 -4.33 6.20
CA VAL A 94 -14.65 -2.91 6.47
C VAL A 94 -15.86 -2.45 5.66
N ILE A 95 -17.04 -2.68 6.23
CA ILE A 95 -18.30 -2.03 5.82
C ILE A 95 -18.28 -0.63 6.43
N VAL A 96 -18.41 0.39 5.57
CA VAL A 96 -18.39 1.82 5.93
C VAL A 96 -19.59 2.19 6.77
#